data_AF-A0A7W9FDH1-F1
#
_entry.id   AF-A0A7W9FDH1-F1
#
_cell.length_a   1.000
_cell.length_b   1.000
_cell.length_c   1.000
_cell.angle_alpha   90.00
_cell.angle_beta   90.00
_cell.angle_gamma   90.00
#
_symmetry.space_group_name_H-M   'P 1'
#
loop_
_entity.id
_entity.type
_entity.pdbx_description
1 polymer ?
#
loop_
_entity_poly.entity_id
_entity_poly.type
_entity_poly.pdbx_seq_one_letter_code
_entity_poly.pdbx_strand_id
1 'polypeptide(L)'
;MGDDKGVIALKFALAAPAVILLGVGAIDLNNVQSSESRLQDVADAAALAGAWELGLAIDDGAAIARAEDFVKGHVSEWAEAPTIISDITVEETRAQRIIRVKLNGHRPSFFGSMLPPGGWRFNADAAATTVGMTPLCVLVSGDSGSKLLNVKDRAAISAPACLVHSNRDIEVEGGSIRAAMTQAVTRATGAINPAPGTGAEPIEDPFAQLLLVPPLNCSAGLFGIDKKSGIIRVPAGIHCGGIKVGGDAQLILEPGEHWFIAGALEVNENATLSGDDVVLMFDLASKFVFDDNAKVTLDGRRSGRFAGFVMAATRNNTQDFIISSDNVESLLGVVYVPNATLLVDGTDDVARDSAWTVLVAKAIELKGSPSLIINANYAGSTVPVPQGVGPRAGGSTLVR
;
A
#
# COMPACT_ATOMS: atom_id res chain seq x y z
N MET A 1 -40.12 74.32 -17.03
CA MET A 1 -39.18 73.27 -16.54
C MET A 1 -40.01 72.06 -16.12
N GLY A 2 -40.38 71.17 -17.05
CA GLY A 2 -41.29 70.05 -16.75
C GLY A 2 -41.30 68.91 -17.77
N ASP A 3 -41.04 69.19 -19.06
CA ASP A 3 -41.15 68.18 -20.13
C ASP A 3 -39.96 67.22 -20.22
N ASP A 4 -38.73 67.70 -20.02
CA ASP A 4 -37.53 66.85 -20.17
C ASP A 4 -37.47 65.72 -19.13
N LYS A 5 -38.10 65.91 -17.96
CA LYS A 5 -38.14 64.89 -16.90
C LYS A 5 -39.09 63.74 -17.23
N GLY A 6 -40.18 63.99 -17.94
CA GLY A 6 -41.17 62.96 -18.32
C GLY A 6 -40.66 62.01 -19.39
N VAL A 7 -39.94 62.53 -20.39
CA VAL A 7 -39.33 61.72 -21.45
C VAL A 7 -38.19 60.84 -20.90
N ILE A 8 -37.39 61.35 -19.96
CA ILE A 8 -36.34 60.56 -19.31
C ILE A 8 -36.95 59.43 -18.46
N ALA A 9 -38.02 59.71 -17.71
CA ALA A 9 -38.74 58.71 -16.92
C ALA A 9 -39.33 57.60 -17.81
N LEU A 10 -39.92 57.94 -18.96
CA LEU A 10 -40.48 56.96 -19.90
C LEU A 10 -39.40 56.09 -20.56
N LYS A 11 -38.28 56.71 -20.98
CA LYS A 11 -37.12 55.98 -21.52
C LYS A 11 -36.53 55.02 -20.47
N PHE A 12 -36.43 55.47 -19.22
CA PHE A 12 -35.97 54.63 -18.13
C PHE A 12 -36.95 53.49 -17.84
N ALA A 13 -38.26 53.74 -17.80
CA ALA A 13 -39.27 52.70 -17.56
C ALA A 13 -39.28 51.60 -18.64
N LEU A 14 -38.97 51.94 -19.89
CA LEU A 14 -38.87 50.98 -20.99
C LEU A 14 -37.52 50.23 -21.03
N ALA A 15 -36.41 50.93 -20.75
CA ALA A 15 -35.08 50.34 -20.84
C ALA A 15 -34.66 49.57 -19.57
N ALA A 16 -35.08 50.00 -18.39
CA ALA A 16 -34.67 49.42 -17.12
C ALA A 16 -35.01 47.91 -17.00
N PRO A 17 -36.20 47.42 -17.38
CA PRO A 17 -36.50 45.99 -17.32
C PRO A 17 -35.58 45.14 -18.21
N ALA A 18 -35.24 45.63 -19.41
CA ALA A 18 -34.33 44.93 -20.31
C ALA A 18 -32.91 44.87 -19.75
N VAL A 19 -32.41 45.97 -19.18
CA VAL A 19 -31.09 46.00 -18.53
C VAL A 19 -31.04 45.11 -17.29
N ILE A 20 -32.09 45.11 -16.46
CA ILE A 20 -32.20 44.23 -15.29
C ILE A 20 -32.23 42.76 -15.72
N LEU A 21 -33.01 42.40 -16.74
CA LEU A 21 -33.11 41.03 -17.24
C LEU A 21 -31.77 40.54 -17.78
N LEU A 22 -31.03 41.38 -18.51
CA LEU A 22 -29.67 41.06 -18.97
C LEU A 22 -28.69 40.91 -17.79
N GLY A 23 -28.76 41.80 -16.80
CA GLY A 23 -27.90 41.74 -15.62
C GLY A 23 -28.14 40.48 -14.78
N VAL A 24 -29.41 40.16 -14.50
CA VAL A 24 -29.81 38.94 -13.78
C VAL A 24 -29.49 37.68 -14.58
N GLY A 25 -29.74 37.70 -15.89
CA GLY A 25 -29.40 36.58 -16.78
C GLY A 25 -27.90 36.30 -16.83
N ALA A 26 -27.07 37.34 -16.81
CA ALA A 26 -25.61 37.19 -16.74
C ALA A 26 -25.16 36.57 -15.42
N ILE A 27 -25.77 36.96 -14.29
CA ILE A 27 -25.48 36.37 -12.97
C ILE A 27 -25.91 34.90 -12.93
N ASP A 28 -27.11 34.58 -13.43
CA ASP A 28 -27.63 33.20 -13.48
C ASP A 28 -26.69 32.31 -14.31
N LEU A 29 -26.30 32.77 -15.50
CA LEU A 29 -25.37 32.06 -16.38
C LEU A 29 -23.99 31.86 -15.74
N ASN A 30 -23.45 32.87 -15.07
CA ASN A 30 -22.17 32.75 -14.37
C ASN A 30 -22.23 31.71 -13.25
N ASN A 31 -23.34 31.67 -12.50
CA ASN A 31 -23.53 30.66 -11.46
C ASN A 31 -23.70 29.24 -12.03
N VAL A 32 -24.34 29.10 -13.19
CA VAL A 32 -24.47 27.82 -13.91
C VAL A 32 -23.09 27.35 -14.39
N GLN A 33 -22.30 28.24 -15.00
CA GLN A 33 -20.93 27.92 -15.43
C GLN A 33 -20.04 27.52 -14.24
N SER A 34 -20.15 28.21 -13.11
CA SER A 34 -19.44 27.82 -11.89
C SER A 34 -19.89 26.46 -11.35
N SER A 35 -21.19 26.14 -11.45
CA SER A 35 -21.72 24.85 -11.03
C SER A 35 -21.28 23.72 -11.96
N GLU A 36 -21.23 23.98 -13.27
CA GLU A 36 -20.73 23.02 -14.27
C GLU A 36 -19.25 22.72 -14.04
N SER A 37 -18.42 23.74 -13.83
CA SER A 37 -16.99 23.54 -13.48
C SER A 37 -16.82 22.72 -12.21
N ARG A 38 -17.57 23.05 -11.15
CA ARG A 38 -17.51 22.30 -9.89
C ARG A 38 -18.01 20.86 -10.07
N LEU A 39 -19.02 20.63 -10.90
CA LEU A 39 -19.50 19.28 -11.20
C LEU A 39 -18.42 18.45 -11.91
N GLN A 40 -17.67 19.06 -12.83
CA GLN A 40 -16.52 18.41 -13.46
C GLN A 40 -15.41 18.09 -12.47
N ASP A 41 -15.07 19.03 -11.57
CA ASP A 41 -14.06 18.78 -10.53
C ASP A 41 -14.45 17.58 -9.63
N VAL A 42 -15.74 17.46 -9.28
CA VAL A 42 -16.26 16.32 -8.51
C VAL A 42 -16.19 15.02 -9.31
N ALA A 43 -16.54 15.04 -10.59
CA ALA A 43 -16.44 13.87 -11.46
C ALA A 43 -14.98 13.41 -11.61
N ASP A 44 -14.06 14.33 -11.86
CA ASP A 44 -12.63 14.07 -12.01
C ASP A 44 -12.06 13.45 -10.72
N ALA A 45 -12.34 14.06 -9.57
CA ALA A 45 -11.85 13.58 -8.29
C ALA A 45 -12.46 12.22 -7.89
N ALA A 46 -13.74 11.98 -8.19
CA ALA A 46 -14.39 10.69 -7.99
C ALA A 46 -13.82 9.60 -8.92
N ALA A 47 -13.57 9.92 -10.19
CA ALA A 47 -12.95 9.01 -11.14
C ALA A 47 -11.53 8.63 -10.68
N LEU A 48 -10.73 9.61 -10.24
CA LEU A 48 -9.40 9.39 -9.70
C LEU A 48 -9.43 8.48 -8.45
N ALA A 49 -10.32 8.77 -7.50
CA ALA A 49 -10.49 7.96 -6.28
C ALA A 49 -10.95 6.52 -6.56
N GLY A 50 -11.87 6.34 -7.51
CA GLY A 50 -12.30 5.01 -7.95
C GLY A 50 -11.22 4.27 -8.74
N ALA A 51 -10.45 4.97 -9.58
CA ALA A 51 -9.38 4.39 -10.38
C ALA A 51 -8.28 3.83 -9.48
N TRP A 52 -7.90 4.55 -8.42
CA TRP A 52 -6.97 4.05 -7.39
C TRP A 52 -7.35 2.63 -6.93
N GLU A 53 -8.64 2.40 -6.71
CA GLU A 53 -9.13 1.16 -6.10
C GLU A 53 -9.41 0.07 -7.11
N LEU A 54 -9.70 0.48 -8.34
CA LEU A 54 -9.63 -0.40 -9.49
C LEU A 54 -8.23 -1.01 -9.68
N GLY A 55 -7.17 -0.36 -9.19
CA GLY A 55 -5.81 -0.92 -9.17
C GLY A 55 -5.56 -1.95 -8.06
N LEU A 56 -6.31 -1.87 -6.97
CA LEU A 56 -6.11 -2.69 -5.77
C LEU A 56 -7.09 -3.87 -5.69
N ALA A 57 -8.27 -3.71 -6.28
CA ALA A 57 -9.38 -4.63 -6.12
C ALA A 57 -9.38 -5.77 -7.15
N ILE A 58 -9.80 -6.95 -6.68
CA ILE A 58 -10.08 -8.14 -7.49
C ILE A 58 -11.43 -7.98 -8.21
N ASP A 59 -12.36 -7.20 -7.65
CA ASP A 59 -13.67 -6.89 -8.23
C ASP A 59 -13.87 -5.39 -8.52
N ASP A 60 -14.80 -5.09 -9.42
CA ASP A 60 -15.12 -3.72 -9.83
C ASP A 60 -16.03 -3.00 -8.80
N GLY A 61 -16.67 -3.75 -7.90
CA GLY A 61 -17.65 -3.23 -6.94
C GLY A 61 -17.03 -2.30 -5.91
N ALA A 62 -15.85 -2.63 -5.40
CA ALA A 62 -15.13 -1.79 -4.45
C ALA A 62 -14.68 -0.45 -5.05
N ALA A 63 -14.33 -0.43 -6.34
CA ALA A 63 -13.95 0.79 -7.05
C ALA A 63 -15.16 1.71 -7.28
N ILE A 64 -16.30 1.15 -7.68
CA ILE A 64 -17.56 1.88 -7.88
C ILE A 64 -18.06 2.47 -6.56
N ALA A 65 -18.11 1.67 -5.49
CA ALA A 65 -18.60 2.12 -4.18
C ALA A 65 -17.79 3.31 -3.65
N ARG A 66 -16.47 3.31 -3.84
CA ARG A 66 -15.64 4.42 -3.39
C ARG A 66 -15.82 5.69 -4.23
N ALA A 67 -15.96 5.55 -5.55
CA ALA A 67 -16.28 6.69 -6.40
C ALA A 67 -17.65 7.30 -6.01
N GLU A 68 -18.65 6.47 -5.68
CA GLU A 68 -19.93 6.94 -5.15
C GLU A 68 -19.80 7.71 -3.83
N ASP A 69 -19.05 7.17 -2.87
CA ASP A 69 -18.86 7.81 -1.56
C ASP A 69 -18.13 9.15 -1.70
N PHE A 70 -17.19 9.23 -2.64
CA PHE A 70 -16.49 10.47 -2.97
C PHE A 70 -17.44 11.53 -3.53
N VAL A 71 -18.32 11.16 -4.46
CA VAL A 71 -19.38 12.04 -4.99
C VAL A 71 -20.30 12.50 -3.86
N LYS A 72 -20.81 11.56 -3.03
CA LYS A 72 -21.71 11.88 -1.90
C LYS A 72 -21.06 12.87 -0.93
N GLY A 73 -19.79 12.66 -0.58
CA GLY A 73 -19.03 13.55 0.29
C GLY A 73 -18.96 14.97 -0.27
N HIS A 74 -18.51 15.13 -1.53
CA HIS A 74 -18.35 16.45 -2.15
C HIS A 74 -19.67 17.19 -2.38
N VAL A 75 -20.74 16.45 -2.69
CA VAL A 75 -22.08 17.02 -2.83
C VAL A 75 -22.63 17.48 -1.49
N SER A 76 -22.36 16.76 -0.40
CA SER A 76 -22.81 17.16 0.95
C SER A 76 -22.18 18.46 1.45
N GLU A 77 -20.98 18.78 1.00
CA GLU A 77 -20.26 20.03 1.31
C GLU A 77 -20.61 21.17 0.33
N TRP A 78 -21.42 20.91 -0.69
CA TRP A 78 -21.84 21.92 -1.65
C TRP A 78 -23.09 22.65 -1.17
N ALA A 79 -22.87 23.86 -0.63
CA ALA A 79 -23.95 24.80 -0.34
C ALA A 79 -24.79 25.11 -1.59
N GLU A 80 -26.11 24.84 -1.52
CA GLU A 80 -27.04 24.91 -2.66
C GLU A 80 -26.69 23.96 -3.82
N ALA A 81 -26.28 22.72 -3.49
CA ALA A 81 -26.01 21.69 -4.50
C ALA A 81 -27.19 21.52 -5.48
N PRO A 82 -26.93 21.42 -6.80
CA PRO A 82 -27.93 21.03 -7.77
C PRO A 82 -28.39 19.58 -7.51
N THR A 83 -29.51 19.18 -8.12
CA THR A 83 -29.87 17.75 -8.12
C THR A 83 -28.89 17.02 -9.02
N ILE A 84 -28.16 16.04 -8.47
CA ILE A 84 -27.13 15.28 -9.19
C ILE A 84 -27.55 13.81 -9.27
N ILE A 85 -27.49 13.25 -10.47
CA ILE A 85 -27.65 11.82 -10.74
C ILE A 85 -26.29 11.29 -11.20
N SER A 86 -25.75 10.33 -10.45
CA SER A 86 -24.48 9.67 -10.76
C SER A 86 -24.70 8.35 -11.50
N ASP A 87 -23.90 8.10 -12.52
CA ASP A 87 -23.77 6.83 -13.24
C ASP A 87 -22.27 6.49 -13.31
N ILE A 88 -21.87 5.40 -12.66
CA ILE A 88 -20.46 5.01 -12.49
C ILE A 88 -20.28 3.59 -13.01
N THR A 89 -19.37 3.41 -13.94
CA THR A 89 -19.14 2.12 -14.63
C THR A 89 -17.66 1.83 -14.75
N VAL A 90 -17.31 0.54 -14.84
CA VAL A 90 -15.95 0.09 -15.17
C VAL A 90 -15.96 -0.47 -16.59
N GLU A 91 -15.04 0.02 -17.42
CA GLU A 91 -14.82 -0.41 -18.79
C GLU A 91 -13.46 -1.15 -18.87
N GLU A 92 -13.46 -2.38 -19.39
CA GLU A 92 -12.24 -3.14 -19.60
C GLU A 92 -11.72 -2.95 -21.03
N THR A 93 -10.51 -2.41 -21.17
CA THR A 93 -9.80 -2.31 -22.46
C THR A 93 -8.70 -3.38 -22.49
N ARG A 94 -8.26 -3.81 -23.69
CA ARG A 94 -7.22 -4.86 -23.88
C ARG A 94 -5.91 -4.69 -23.08
N ALA A 95 -5.65 -3.51 -22.50
CA ALA A 95 -4.44 -3.22 -21.74
C ALA A 95 -4.70 -2.74 -20.30
N GLN A 96 -5.89 -2.21 -19.96
CA GLN A 96 -6.17 -1.51 -18.71
C GLN A 96 -7.68 -1.51 -18.38
N ARG A 97 -8.02 -1.51 -17.09
CA ARG A 97 -9.37 -1.21 -16.60
C ARG A 97 -9.50 0.30 -16.39
N ILE A 98 -10.64 0.86 -16.80
CA ILE A 98 -10.94 2.30 -16.72
C ILE A 98 -12.24 2.45 -15.93
N ILE A 99 -12.25 3.31 -14.91
CA ILE A 99 -13.50 3.73 -14.27
C ILE A 99 -13.99 5.00 -14.95
N ARG A 100 -15.29 5.07 -15.25
CA ARG A 100 -15.95 6.24 -15.80
C ARG A 100 -17.03 6.71 -14.83
N VAL A 101 -17.01 8.01 -14.54
CA VAL A 101 -17.97 8.71 -13.68
C VAL A 101 -18.72 9.73 -14.54
N LYS A 102 -20.03 9.54 -14.67
CA LYS A 102 -20.94 10.49 -15.32
C LYS A 102 -21.86 11.11 -14.28
N LEU A 103 -21.82 12.42 -14.17
CA LEU A 103 -22.70 13.18 -13.28
C LEU A 103 -23.63 14.06 -14.12
N ASN A 104 -24.93 13.95 -13.89
CA ASN A 104 -25.93 14.80 -14.53
C ASN A 104 -26.52 15.74 -13.48
N GLY A 105 -26.22 17.04 -13.61
CA GLY A 105 -26.69 18.10 -12.72
C GLY A 105 -27.92 18.83 -13.26
N HIS A 106 -28.88 19.12 -12.38
CA HIS A 106 -30.05 19.93 -12.69
C HIS A 106 -30.25 21.03 -11.63
N ARG A 107 -30.47 22.26 -12.12
CA ARG A 107 -30.77 23.43 -11.29
C ARG A 107 -31.92 24.25 -11.87
N PRO A 108 -32.87 24.76 -11.07
CA PRO A 108 -33.81 25.77 -11.54
C PRO A 108 -33.08 27.05 -11.96
N SER A 109 -33.58 27.76 -12.97
CA SER A 109 -33.09 29.11 -13.29
C SER A 109 -33.57 30.11 -12.24
N PHE A 110 -32.88 31.23 -12.12
CA PHE A 110 -33.40 32.44 -11.48
C PHE A 110 -34.83 32.80 -11.95
N PHE A 111 -35.17 32.55 -13.22
CA PHE A 111 -36.52 32.79 -13.78
C PHE A 111 -37.47 31.60 -13.61
N GLY A 112 -37.16 30.67 -12.70
CA GLY A 112 -37.90 29.43 -12.50
C GLY A 112 -37.84 28.52 -13.72
N SER A 113 -39.00 28.12 -14.23
CA SER A 113 -39.13 27.29 -15.43
C SER A 113 -39.38 28.10 -16.71
N MET A 114 -39.13 29.41 -16.71
CA MET A 114 -39.44 30.27 -17.86
C MET A 114 -38.28 30.37 -18.84
N LEU A 115 -37.04 30.54 -18.34
CA LEU A 115 -35.85 30.81 -19.14
C LEU A 115 -34.60 30.20 -18.48
N PRO A 116 -34.08 29.06 -18.95
CA PRO A 116 -34.67 28.15 -19.93
C PRO A 116 -35.87 27.35 -19.37
N PRO A 117 -36.80 26.89 -20.23
CA PRO A 117 -37.89 26.02 -19.82
C PRO A 117 -37.40 24.77 -19.09
N GLY A 118 -37.85 24.60 -17.85
CA GLY A 118 -37.46 23.47 -17.00
C GLY A 118 -36.06 23.58 -16.39
N GLY A 119 -35.44 24.77 -16.39
CA GLY A 119 -34.17 25.04 -15.71
C GLY A 119 -32.93 24.57 -16.49
N TRP A 120 -31.78 24.71 -15.86
CA TRP A 120 -30.48 24.37 -16.42
C TRP A 120 -30.16 22.89 -16.20
N ARG A 121 -29.56 22.26 -17.20
CA ARG A 121 -29.00 20.91 -17.15
C ARG A 121 -27.57 20.97 -17.63
N PHE A 122 -26.67 20.32 -16.92
CA PHE A 122 -25.25 20.26 -17.23
C PHE A 122 -24.72 18.90 -16.82
N ASN A 123 -23.72 18.40 -17.54
CA ASN A 123 -23.19 17.07 -17.34
C ASN A 123 -21.68 17.16 -17.15
N ALA A 124 -21.14 16.27 -16.33
CA ALA A 124 -19.72 16.02 -16.21
C ALA A 124 -19.44 14.56 -16.57
N ASP A 125 -18.38 14.32 -17.32
CA ASP A 125 -17.88 12.99 -17.68
C ASP A 125 -16.39 12.97 -17.38
N ALA A 126 -15.98 12.03 -16.55
CA ALA A 126 -14.59 11.81 -16.21
C ALA A 126 -14.29 10.32 -16.30
N ALA A 127 -13.22 9.97 -17.00
CA ALA A 127 -12.69 8.63 -17.00
C ALA A 127 -11.30 8.66 -16.37
N ALA A 128 -10.96 7.65 -15.57
CA ALA A 128 -9.65 7.52 -14.98
C ALA A 128 -9.17 6.08 -14.98
N THR A 129 -7.87 5.91 -15.02
CA THR A 129 -7.22 4.60 -14.90
C THR A 129 -6.05 4.71 -13.93
N THR A 130 -5.64 3.57 -13.39
CA THR A 130 -4.39 3.51 -12.63
C THR A 130 -3.20 3.69 -13.54
N VAL A 131 -2.38 4.70 -13.26
CA VAL A 131 -0.99 4.70 -13.75
C VAL A 131 -0.25 3.65 -12.94
N GLY A 132 -0.10 2.46 -13.52
CA GLY A 132 0.43 1.28 -12.85
C GLY A 132 1.83 1.50 -12.30
N MET A 133 1.92 1.74 -10.99
CA MET A 133 3.12 1.45 -10.23
C MET A 133 2.91 0.08 -9.60
N THR A 134 3.58 -0.92 -10.16
CA THR A 134 3.66 -2.26 -9.58
C THR A 134 4.01 -2.16 -8.09
N PRO A 135 3.23 -2.79 -7.18
CA PRO A 135 3.46 -2.74 -5.74
C PRO A 135 4.90 -3.05 -5.34
N LEU A 136 5.54 -2.21 -4.51
CA LEU A 136 6.89 -2.47 -4.02
C LEU A 136 6.84 -3.51 -2.89
N CYS A 137 7.12 -4.77 -3.23
CA CYS A 137 7.10 -5.87 -2.26
C CYS A 137 8.49 -6.26 -1.79
N VAL A 138 9.52 -6.07 -2.62
CA VAL A 138 10.91 -6.33 -2.24
C VAL A 138 11.75 -5.11 -2.52
N LEU A 139 12.40 -4.60 -1.47
CA LEU A 139 13.40 -3.55 -1.55
C LEU A 139 14.69 -4.04 -0.89
N VAL A 140 15.73 -4.21 -1.71
CA VAL A 140 17.10 -4.37 -1.23
C VAL A 140 17.72 -2.97 -1.13
N SER A 141 17.82 -2.45 0.10
CA SER A 141 18.12 -1.04 0.38
C SER A 141 19.61 -0.72 0.49
N GLY A 142 20.49 -1.73 0.56
CA GLY A 142 21.92 -1.50 0.71
C GLY A 142 22.50 -0.65 -0.42
N ASP A 143 23.44 0.22 -0.09
CA ASP A 143 24.02 1.24 -1.00
C ASP A 143 25.43 0.90 -1.49
N SER A 144 26.01 -0.17 -0.94
CA SER A 144 27.41 -0.55 -1.13
C SER A 144 27.55 -2.07 -1.15
N GLY A 145 28.52 -2.55 -1.93
CA GLY A 145 28.70 -3.98 -2.24
C GLY A 145 28.15 -4.38 -3.61
N SER A 146 28.36 -5.65 -3.95
CA SER A 146 27.82 -6.32 -5.13
C SER A 146 26.91 -7.47 -4.70
N LYS A 147 26.02 -7.91 -5.60
CA LYS A 147 25.11 -9.04 -5.39
C LYS A 147 24.24 -8.91 -4.14
N LEU A 148 23.70 -7.73 -3.84
CA LEU A 148 22.90 -7.54 -2.62
C LEU A 148 21.54 -8.25 -2.69
N LEU A 149 21.02 -8.49 -3.89
CA LEU A 149 19.99 -9.50 -4.11
C LEU A 149 20.64 -10.66 -4.85
N ASN A 150 20.87 -11.78 -4.15
CA ASN A 150 21.48 -12.96 -4.74
C ASN A 150 20.56 -14.18 -4.63
N VAL A 151 20.32 -14.85 -5.76
CA VAL A 151 19.60 -16.12 -5.84
C VAL A 151 20.54 -17.17 -6.39
N LYS A 152 20.81 -18.24 -5.64
CA LYS A 152 21.77 -19.30 -5.99
C LYS A 152 21.08 -20.64 -6.23
N ASP A 153 21.83 -21.56 -6.83
CA ASP A 153 21.48 -22.97 -6.96
C ASP A 153 20.16 -23.21 -7.73
N ARG A 154 19.10 -23.67 -7.06
CA ARG A 154 17.75 -23.85 -7.62
C ARG A 154 16.70 -23.00 -6.91
N ALA A 155 17.13 -22.02 -6.10
CA ALA A 155 16.23 -21.15 -5.38
C ALA A 155 15.36 -20.30 -6.31
N ALA A 156 14.17 -19.92 -5.88
CA ALA A 156 13.28 -19.08 -6.66
C ALA A 156 12.64 -17.97 -5.82
N ILE A 157 12.46 -16.80 -6.44
CA ILE A 157 11.57 -15.75 -5.93
C ILE A 157 10.35 -15.71 -6.85
N SER A 158 9.15 -15.85 -6.28
CA SER A 158 7.87 -15.75 -7.00
C SER A 158 7.05 -14.60 -6.44
N ALA A 159 7.05 -13.48 -7.16
CA ALA A 159 6.40 -12.22 -6.78
C ALA A 159 5.57 -11.65 -7.95
N PRO A 160 4.61 -12.42 -8.51
CA PRO A 160 4.02 -12.17 -9.84
C PRO A 160 3.25 -10.84 -9.97
N ALA A 161 2.85 -10.23 -8.85
CA ALA A 161 2.15 -8.95 -8.80
C ALA A 161 3.04 -7.80 -8.25
N CYS A 162 4.33 -8.05 -8.05
CA CYS A 162 5.22 -7.18 -7.29
C CYS A 162 6.37 -6.61 -8.12
N LEU A 163 6.82 -5.42 -7.71
CA LEU A 163 8.10 -4.84 -8.03
C LEU A 163 9.14 -5.40 -7.05
N VAL A 164 10.16 -6.02 -7.62
CA VAL A 164 11.40 -6.40 -6.93
C VAL A 164 12.46 -5.36 -7.29
N HIS A 165 12.88 -4.56 -6.31
CA HIS A 165 13.84 -3.49 -6.51
C HIS A 165 15.11 -3.72 -5.69
N SER A 166 16.27 -3.46 -6.29
CA SER A 166 17.56 -3.43 -5.60
C SER A 166 18.27 -2.12 -5.87
N ASN A 167 18.71 -1.45 -4.80
CA ASN A 167 19.57 -0.27 -4.87
C ASN A 167 20.98 -0.59 -5.39
N ARG A 168 21.30 -1.87 -5.60
CA ARG A 168 22.58 -2.38 -6.11
C ARG A 168 22.35 -3.51 -7.13
N ASP A 169 23.33 -4.40 -7.27
CA ASP A 169 23.27 -5.49 -8.23
C ASP A 169 22.27 -6.57 -7.80
N ILE A 170 21.57 -7.13 -8.79
CA ILE A 170 20.79 -8.36 -8.69
C ILE A 170 21.53 -9.46 -9.45
N GLU A 171 21.83 -10.57 -8.80
CA GLU A 171 22.49 -11.70 -9.44
C GLU A 171 21.75 -13.01 -9.17
N VAL A 172 21.40 -13.72 -10.24
CA VAL A 172 20.76 -15.03 -10.20
C VAL A 172 21.77 -16.06 -10.71
N GLU A 173 22.53 -16.64 -9.78
CA GLU A 173 23.59 -17.66 -9.97
C GLU A 173 22.99 -19.08 -9.93
N GLY A 174 21.97 -19.30 -10.75
CA GLY A 174 21.09 -20.47 -10.64
C GLY A 174 19.69 -20.08 -10.15
N GLY A 175 18.71 -20.97 -10.31
CA GLY A 175 17.34 -20.67 -9.89
C GLY A 175 16.60 -19.70 -10.81
N SER A 176 15.65 -18.91 -10.26
CA SER A 176 14.92 -17.89 -11.03
C SER A 176 14.22 -16.82 -10.20
N ILE A 177 14.05 -15.62 -10.75
CA ILE A 177 13.14 -14.59 -10.22
C ILE A 177 11.98 -14.43 -11.20
N ARG A 178 10.74 -14.58 -10.71
CA ARG A 178 9.51 -14.24 -11.44
C ARG A 178 8.80 -13.12 -10.70
N ALA A 179 8.65 -11.97 -11.35
CA ALA A 179 7.99 -10.81 -10.75
C ALA A 179 7.08 -10.10 -11.77
N ALA A 180 6.25 -9.15 -11.33
CA ALA A 180 5.60 -8.24 -12.29
C ALA A 180 6.63 -7.28 -12.91
N MET A 181 7.59 -6.83 -12.10
CA MET A 181 8.72 -6.04 -12.56
C MET A 181 9.94 -6.28 -11.67
N THR A 182 11.13 -6.31 -12.27
CA THR A 182 12.40 -6.32 -11.54
C THR A 182 13.23 -5.13 -11.96
N GLN A 183 13.77 -4.39 -11.00
CA GLN A 183 14.61 -3.20 -11.24
C GLN A 183 15.88 -3.23 -10.38
N ALA A 184 17.00 -2.89 -10.99
CA ALA A 184 18.28 -2.70 -10.32
C ALA A 184 18.84 -1.32 -10.66
N VAL A 185 19.49 -0.66 -9.69
CA VAL A 185 20.20 0.60 -9.95
C VAL A 185 21.41 0.38 -10.86
N THR A 186 22.10 -0.75 -10.70
CA THR A 186 23.41 -0.99 -11.33
C THR A 186 23.35 -2.12 -12.35
N ARG A 187 23.37 -3.38 -11.91
CA ARG A 187 23.34 -4.55 -12.79
C ARG A 187 22.25 -5.53 -12.37
N ALA A 188 21.65 -6.22 -13.33
CA ALA A 188 20.80 -7.39 -13.10
C ALA A 188 21.16 -8.50 -14.08
N THR A 189 21.47 -9.70 -13.59
CA THR A 189 21.91 -10.84 -14.42
C THR A 189 21.33 -12.16 -13.97
N GLY A 190 21.19 -13.10 -14.91
CA GLY A 190 20.69 -14.46 -14.68
C GLY A 190 19.22 -14.64 -15.07
N ALA A 191 18.55 -15.67 -14.56
CA ALA A 191 17.20 -16.05 -14.95
C ALA A 191 16.12 -15.20 -14.25
N ILE A 192 15.76 -14.07 -14.86
CA ILE A 192 14.78 -13.12 -14.33
C ILE A 192 13.68 -12.89 -15.39
N ASN A 193 12.41 -13.02 -14.99
CA ASN A 193 11.25 -12.87 -15.89
C ASN A 193 10.15 -11.97 -15.27
N PRO A 194 9.71 -10.89 -15.96
CA PRO A 194 10.23 -10.38 -17.23
C PRO A 194 11.67 -9.88 -17.10
N ALA A 195 12.31 -9.59 -18.23
CA ALA A 195 13.68 -9.09 -18.24
C ALA A 195 13.82 -7.86 -17.32
N PRO A 196 14.87 -7.78 -16.49
CA PRO A 196 15.00 -6.74 -15.49
C PRO A 196 15.37 -5.39 -16.13
N GLY A 197 14.88 -4.31 -15.54
CA GLY A 197 15.38 -2.96 -15.81
C GLY A 197 16.66 -2.67 -15.02
N THR A 198 17.62 -1.99 -15.63
CA THR A 198 18.85 -1.52 -14.99
C THR A 198 18.98 -0.01 -15.11
N GLY A 199 19.74 0.64 -14.23
CA GLY A 199 19.86 2.12 -14.22
C GLY A 199 18.66 2.81 -13.59
N ALA A 200 17.91 2.10 -12.74
CA ALA A 200 16.84 2.69 -11.95
C ALA A 200 17.39 3.69 -10.92
N GLU A 201 16.55 4.62 -10.48
CA GLU A 201 16.88 5.50 -9.37
C GLU A 201 16.84 4.71 -8.05
N PRO A 202 17.81 4.88 -7.13
CA PRO A 202 17.74 4.26 -5.81
C PRO A 202 16.45 4.65 -5.08
N ILE A 203 15.83 3.68 -4.42
CA ILE A 203 14.68 3.93 -3.53
C ILE A 203 15.22 4.20 -2.13
N GLU A 204 14.90 5.38 -1.58
CA GLU A 204 15.18 5.72 -0.19
C GLU A 204 14.45 4.78 0.77
N ASP A 205 14.99 4.62 1.98
CA ASP A 205 14.36 3.80 3.02
C ASP A 205 12.94 4.31 3.33
N PRO A 206 11.88 3.56 2.99
CA PRO A 206 10.50 3.99 3.14
C PRO A 206 10.12 4.22 4.60
N PHE A 207 10.89 3.64 5.53
CA PHE A 207 10.65 3.72 6.97
C PHE A 207 11.76 4.50 7.68
N ALA A 208 12.51 5.37 7.00
CA ALA A 208 13.59 6.17 7.58
C ALA A 208 13.18 6.93 8.86
N GLN A 209 11.92 7.36 8.93
CA GLN A 209 11.36 8.09 10.07
C GLN A 209 10.84 7.19 11.21
N LEU A 210 10.79 5.87 11.02
CA LEU A 210 10.36 4.92 12.04
C LEU A 210 11.39 4.86 13.18
N LEU A 211 10.93 5.19 14.40
CA LEU A 211 11.74 5.10 15.60
C LEU A 211 11.85 3.66 16.09
N LEU A 212 12.99 3.03 15.80
CA LEU A 212 13.36 1.69 16.23
C LEU A 212 14.30 1.75 17.44
N VAL A 213 13.76 2.14 18.59
CA VAL A 213 14.51 2.23 19.85
C VAL A 213 13.82 1.37 20.91
N PRO A 214 14.53 0.41 21.52
CA PRO A 214 13.99 -0.39 22.63
C PRO A 214 13.53 0.51 23.79
N PRO A 215 12.35 0.26 24.40
CA PRO A 215 11.81 1.12 25.43
C PRO A 215 12.56 1.02 26.78
N LEU A 216 13.15 -0.15 27.09
CA LEU A 216 14.05 -0.33 28.24
C LEU A 216 15.19 -1.30 27.88
N ASN A 217 16.30 -1.17 28.60
CA ASN A 217 17.40 -2.14 28.56
C ASN A 217 17.20 -3.21 29.65
N CYS A 218 17.77 -4.39 29.44
CA CYS A 218 17.79 -5.46 30.43
C CYS A 218 18.61 -5.05 31.67
N SER A 219 17.95 -4.51 32.69
CA SER A 219 18.59 -3.95 33.91
C SER A 219 18.86 -4.98 35.00
N ALA A 220 18.30 -6.19 34.90
CA ALA A 220 18.46 -7.26 35.86
C ALA A 220 18.53 -8.63 35.14
N GLY A 221 19.73 -9.03 34.71
CA GLY A 221 19.99 -10.38 34.18
C GLY A 221 19.44 -10.67 32.77
N LEU A 222 20.10 -11.60 32.08
CA LEU A 222 19.64 -12.17 30.81
C LEU A 222 18.93 -13.49 31.15
N PHE A 223 17.60 -13.52 31.03
CA PHE A 223 16.78 -14.70 31.32
C PHE A 223 16.25 -15.29 30.02
N GLY A 224 17.10 -16.07 29.36
CA GLY A 224 16.69 -16.79 28.16
C GLY A 224 15.70 -17.92 28.44
N ILE A 225 14.84 -18.21 27.47
CA ILE A 225 14.00 -19.41 27.47
C ILE A 225 14.72 -20.47 26.63
N ASP A 226 14.89 -21.68 27.17
CA ASP A 226 15.34 -22.85 26.39
C ASP A 226 14.44 -24.04 26.74
N LYS A 227 13.60 -24.45 25.78
CA LYS A 227 12.59 -25.51 25.95
C LYS A 227 12.51 -26.41 24.73
N LYS A 228 12.38 -27.72 24.96
CA LYS A 228 12.19 -28.73 23.91
C LYS A 228 10.80 -29.36 23.86
N SER A 229 9.92 -29.00 24.79
CA SER A 229 8.55 -29.52 24.82
C SER A 229 7.61 -28.62 25.61
N GLY A 230 6.31 -28.87 25.44
CA GLY A 230 5.23 -28.14 26.12
C GLY A 230 4.84 -26.85 25.41
N ILE A 231 3.86 -26.15 25.99
CA ILE A 231 3.33 -24.90 25.43
C ILE A 231 3.89 -23.73 26.24
N ILE A 232 4.62 -22.84 25.56
CA ILE A 232 5.24 -21.64 26.11
C ILE A 232 4.47 -20.43 25.57
N ARG A 233 3.68 -19.80 26.43
CA ARG A 233 3.03 -18.52 26.11
C ARG A 233 3.90 -17.37 26.61
N VAL A 234 4.21 -16.46 25.70
CA VAL A 234 5.06 -15.31 25.98
C VAL A 234 4.23 -14.03 25.80
N PRO A 235 4.01 -13.24 26.86
CA PRO A 235 3.33 -11.97 26.74
C PRO A 235 4.16 -10.97 25.92
N ALA A 236 3.50 -10.00 25.30
CA ALA A 236 4.18 -8.85 24.71
C ALA A 236 5.03 -8.11 25.76
N GLY A 237 6.20 -7.62 25.34
CA GLY A 237 7.16 -7.01 26.24
C GLY A 237 8.61 -7.20 25.78
N ILE A 238 9.53 -7.09 26.73
CA ILE A 238 10.98 -7.19 26.51
C ILE A 238 11.45 -8.57 26.92
N HIS A 239 12.11 -9.26 26.00
CA HIS A 239 12.66 -10.61 26.11
C HIS A 239 14.19 -10.52 26.12
N CYS A 240 14.77 -10.64 27.32
CA CYS A 240 16.20 -10.49 27.57
C CYS A 240 16.91 -11.85 27.54
N GLY A 241 17.93 -12.02 26.70
CA GLY A 241 18.75 -13.26 26.68
C GLY A 241 18.26 -14.35 25.73
N GLY A 242 17.27 -14.05 24.88
CA GLY A 242 16.84 -14.91 23.77
C GLY A 242 15.78 -15.95 24.15
N ILE A 243 15.18 -16.54 23.12
CA ILE A 243 14.19 -17.61 23.24
C ILE A 243 14.58 -18.70 22.26
N LYS A 244 14.89 -19.89 22.77
CA LYS A 244 15.20 -21.09 22.01
C LYS A 244 14.12 -22.13 22.29
N VAL A 245 13.42 -22.55 21.23
CA VAL A 245 12.45 -23.62 21.28
C VAL A 245 12.79 -24.71 20.24
N GLY A 246 12.74 -25.96 20.68
CA GLY A 246 13.01 -27.14 19.86
C GLY A 246 12.08 -28.29 20.19
N GLY A 247 12.41 -29.50 19.74
CA GLY A 247 11.63 -30.71 19.94
C GLY A 247 10.23 -30.58 19.37
N ASP A 248 9.23 -30.69 20.23
CA ASP A 248 7.80 -30.53 19.92
C ASP A 248 7.19 -29.32 20.66
N ALA A 249 8.03 -28.40 21.14
CA ALA A 249 7.60 -27.22 21.87
C ALA A 249 6.71 -26.31 21.01
N GLN A 250 5.72 -25.68 21.64
CA GLN A 250 4.85 -24.69 21.02
C GLN A 250 5.09 -23.32 21.66
N LEU A 251 5.68 -22.40 20.91
CA LEU A 251 5.86 -21.01 21.30
C LEU A 251 4.69 -20.18 20.76
N ILE A 252 3.94 -19.57 21.67
CA ILE A 252 2.82 -18.69 21.35
C ILE A 252 3.17 -17.29 21.85
N LEU A 253 3.27 -16.35 20.92
CA LEU A 253 3.42 -14.93 21.22
C LEU A 253 2.02 -14.32 21.37
N GLU A 254 1.71 -13.80 22.56
CA GLU A 254 0.47 -13.08 22.78
C GLU A 254 0.49 -11.73 22.04
N PRO A 255 -0.66 -11.16 21.63
CA PRO A 255 -0.71 -9.94 20.83
C PRO A 255 0.11 -8.77 21.40
N GLY A 256 0.89 -8.10 20.55
CA GLY A 256 1.64 -6.88 20.91
C GLY A 256 3.09 -6.81 20.40
N GLU A 257 3.91 -6.02 21.09
CA GLU A 257 5.30 -5.74 20.75
C GLU A 257 6.25 -6.67 21.51
N HIS A 258 7.04 -7.47 20.79
CA HIS A 258 8.03 -8.38 21.38
C HIS A 258 9.45 -7.88 21.06
N TRP A 259 10.10 -7.28 22.04
CA TRP A 259 11.48 -6.80 21.91
C TRP A 259 12.47 -7.88 22.34
N PHE A 260 13.27 -8.39 21.43
CA PHE A 260 14.39 -9.30 21.71
C PHE A 260 15.66 -8.49 21.91
N ILE A 261 16.19 -8.56 23.14
CA ILE A 261 17.36 -7.79 23.58
C ILE A 261 18.47 -8.75 24.01
N ALA A 262 19.67 -8.56 23.45
CA ALA A 262 20.86 -9.36 23.73
C ALA A 262 20.61 -10.88 23.66
N GLY A 263 19.82 -11.36 22.69
CA GLY A 263 19.61 -12.78 22.47
C GLY A 263 18.72 -13.10 21.27
N ALA A 264 18.96 -14.25 20.64
CA ALA A 264 18.26 -14.65 19.43
C ALA A 264 16.91 -15.33 19.74
N LEU A 265 16.00 -15.28 18.75
CA LEU A 265 14.83 -16.15 18.67
C LEU A 265 15.17 -17.35 17.78
N GLU A 266 15.33 -18.53 18.38
CA GLU A 266 15.66 -19.77 17.68
C GLU A 266 14.49 -20.75 17.76
N VAL A 267 13.99 -21.18 16.62
CA VAL A 267 12.94 -22.23 16.50
C VAL A 267 13.51 -23.32 15.59
N ASN A 268 13.64 -24.54 16.10
CA ASN A 268 14.25 -25.66 15.39
C ASN A 268 13.50 -26.99 15.61
N GLU A 269 14.05 -28.08 15.09
CA GLU A 269 13.47 -29.42 15.14
C GLU A 269 12.01 -29.43 14.62
N ASN A 270 11.01 -29.83 15.42
CA ASN A 270 9.59 -29.78 15.04
C ASN A 270 8.80 -28.74 15.86
N ALA A 271 9.50 -27.76 16.44
CA ALA A 271 8.86 -26.74 17.24
C ALA A 271 7.95 -25.84 16.39
N THR A 272 6.95 -25.24 17.03
CA THR A 272 6.01 -24.32 16.39
C THR A 272 6.11 -22.94 17.01
N LEU A 273 6.06 -21.90 16.19
CA LEU A 273 5.96 -20.51 16.57
C LEU A 273 4.68 -19.92 15.97
N SER A 274 3.82 -19.39 16.82
CA SER A 274 2.59 -18.71 16.41
C SER A 274 2.45 -17.35 17.08
N GLY A 275 1.89 -16.39 16.35
CA GLY A 275 1.55 -15.07 16.88
C GLY A 275 0.57 -14.34 15.97
N ASP A 276 -0.46 -13.76 16.57
CA ASP A 276 -1.50 -12.98 15.89
C ASP A 276 -1.53 -11.55 16.44
N ASP A 277 -1.54 -10.53 15.57
CA ASP A 277 -1.34 -9.13 15.93
C ASP A 277 -0.05 -8.94 16.75
N VAL A 278 1.07 -9.39 16.18
CA VAL A 278 2.41 -9.31 16.80
C VAL A 278 3.41 -8.55 15.93
N VAL A 279 4.39 -7.91 16.58
CA VAL A 279 5.62 -7.48 15.90
C VAL A 279 6.81 -7.93 16.72
N LEU A 280 7.75 -8.59 16.05
CA LEU A 280 9.01 -9.05 16.64
C LEU A 280 10.09 -8.03 16.32
N MET A 281 10.71 -7.45 17.36
CA MET A 281 11.70 -6.40 17.23
C MET A 281 13.05 -6.85 17.77
N PHE A 282 14.10 -6.72 16.98
CA PHE A 282 15.44 -7.24 17.30
C PHE A 282 16.44 -6.10 17.52
N ASP A 283 17.14 -6.09 18.65
CA ASP A 283 18.22 -5.13 18.92
C ASP A 283 19.49 -5.39 18.10
N LEU A 284 20.56 -4.61 18.33
CA LEU A 284 21.87 -4.75 17.68
C LEU A 284 22.42 -6.18 17.62
N ALA A 285 22.21 -6.98 18.67
CA ALA A 285 22.83 -8.28 18.87
C ALA A 285 21.84 -9.45 18.72
N SER A 286 20.58 -9.17 18.43
CA SER A 286 19.51 -10.15 18.34
C SER A 286 19.19 -10.46 16.88
N LYS A 287 18.72 -11.68 16.63
CA LYS A 287 18.31 -12.18 15.32
C LYS A 287 17.26 -13.26 15.48
N PHE A 288 16.66 -13.72 14.39
CA PHE A 288 15.92 -14.98 14.39
C PHE A 288 16.65 -16.04 13.56
N VAL A 289 16.45 -17.30 13.94
CA VAL A 289 16.85 -18.49 13.18
C VAL A 289 15.69 -19.48 13.23
N PHE A 290 15.14 -19.78 12.06
CA PHE A 290 14.14 -20.84 11.89
C PHE A 290 14.78 -21.98 11.11
N ASP A 291 14.93 -23.14 11.73
CA ASP A 291 15.73 -24.25 11.20
C ASP A 291 14.96 -25.58 11.25
N ASP A 292 15.49 -26.63 10.62
CA ASP A 292 14.88 -27.96 10.51
C ASP A 292 13.41 -27.91 10.02
N ASN A 293 12.47 -28.54 10.74
CA ASN A 293 11.04 -28.57 10.43
C ASN A 293 10.23 -27.59 11.30
N ALA A 294 10.85 -26.51 11.77
CA ALA A 294 10.17 -25.47 12.52
C ALA A 294 8.98 -24.89 11.76
N LYS A 295 7.80 -24.84 12.40
CA LYS A 295 6.60 -24.25 11.80
C LYS A 295 6.40 -22.84 12.30
N VAL A 296 6.25 -21.88 11.39
CA VAL A 296 6.12 -20.46 11.75
C VAL A 296 4.88 -19.85 11.09
N THR A 297 4.02 -19.28 11.92
CA THR A 297 2.81 -18.55 11.51
C THR A 297 2.75 -17.23 12.27
N LEU A 298 3.01 -16.13 11.58
CA LEU A 298 3.05 -14.79 12.20
C LEU A 298 2.23 -13.79 11.39
N ASP A 299 1.28 -13.17 12.07
CA ASP A 299 0.48 -12.07 11.53
C ASP A 299 0.86 -10.76 12.20
N GLY A 300 1.27 -9.79 11.37
CA GLY A 300 1.77 -8.49 11.78
C GLY A 300 0.75 -7.66 12.55
N ARG A 301 1.25 -6.58 13.18
CA ARG A 301 0.41 -5.69 13.98
C ARG A 301 -0.70 -5.05 13.18
N ARG A 302 -1.92 -5.02 13.72
CA ARG A 302 -3.08 -4.37 13.09
C ARG A 302 -3.19 -2.88 13.42
N SER A 303 -2.57 -2.45 14.53
CA SER A 303 -2.69 -1.08 15.05
C SER A 303 -1.43 -0.61 15.78
N GLY A 304 -1.42 0.67 16.14
CA GLY A 304 -0.31 1.31 16.83
C GLY A 304 0.82 1.74 15.89
N ARG A 305 1.96 2.15 16.47
CA ARG A 305 3.10 2.71 15.72
C ARG A 305 3.70 1.73 14.71
N PHE A 306 3.62 0.43 14.99
CA PHE A 306 4.17 -0.63 14.15
C PHE A 306 3.08 -1.37 13.36
N ALA A 307 1.90 -0.77 13.18
CA ALA A 307 0.85 -1.35 12.35
C ALA A 307 1.40 -1.70 10.96
N GLY A 308 1.16 -2.94 10.52
CA GLY A 308 1.65 -3.49 9.27
C GLY A 308 2.98 -4.22 9.34
N PHE A 309 3.71 -4.15 10.45
CA PHE A 309 4.99 -4.83 10.64
C PHE A 309 4.79 -6.17 11.36
N VAL A 310 5.50 -7.20 10.88
CA VAL A 310 5.61 -8.50 11.57
C VAL A 310 6.99 -8.67 12.18
N MET A 311 8.03 -8.12 11.54
CA MET A 311 9.40 -8.16 12.04
C MET A 311 10.12 -6.85 11.75
N ALA A 312 10.91 -6.37 12.70
CA ALA A 312 11.80 -5.23 12.49
C ALA A 312 13.11 -5.39 13.28
N ALA A 313 14.22 -4.88 12.76
CA ALA A 313 15.48 -4.84 13.47
C ALA A 313 15.95 -3.39 13.63
N THR A 314 16.63 -3.08 14.75
CA THR A 314 17.21 -1.76 14.96
C THR A 314 18.20 -1.41 13.86
N ARG A 315 18.33 -0.12 13.54
CA ARG A 315 19.18 0.33 12.41
C ARG A 315 20.66 -0.03 12.59
N ASN A 316 21.13 -0.26 13.80
CA ASN A 316 22.50 -0.68 14.05
C ASN A 316 22.69 -2.20 13.97
N ASN A 317 21.62 -2.99 13.82
CA ASN A 317 21.70 -4.43 13.65
C ASN A 317 22.24 -4.78 12.26
N THR A 318 23.33 -5.57 12.25
CA THR A 318 23.98 -6.09 11.04
C THR A 318 24.09 -7.61 11.06
N GLN A 319 23.23 -8.28 11.83
CA GLN A 319 23.18 -9.74 11.93
C GLN A 319 22.55 -10.37 10.68
N ASP A 320 22.70 -11.68 10.56
CA ASP A 320 21.98 -12.47 9.55
C ASP A 320 20.69 -13.02 10.17
N PHE A 321 19.57 -12.77 9.50
CA PHE A 321 18.26 -13.31 9.82
C PHE A 321 18.01 -14.52 8.92
N ILE A 322 17.85 -15.70 9.52
CA ILE A 322 17.96 -16.97 8.78
C ILE A 322 16.63 -17.72 8.80
N ILE A 323 16.15 -18.06 7.60
CA ILE A 323 15.04 -18.97 7.36
C ILE A 323 15.58 -20.18 6.60
N SER A 324 15.80 -21.26 7.32
CA SER A 324 16.20 -22.55 6.75
C SER A 324 15.13 -23.62 6.84
N SER A 325 14.06 -23.36 7.60
CA SER A 325 12.93 -24.27 7.66
C SER A 325 12.03 -24.17 6.43
N ASP A 326 11.59 -25.34 5.98
CA ASP A 326 10.66 -25.55 4.87
C ASP A 326 9.19 -25.34 5.26
N ASN A 327 8.88 -25.02 6.53
CA ASN A 327 7.50 -24.95 7.06
C ASN A 327 7.12 -23.56 7.59
N VAL A 328 7.63 -22.50 6.97
CA VAL A 328 7.21 -21.12 7.28
C VAL A 328 5.95 -20.81 6.46
N GLU A 329 4.78 -21.10 7.05
CA GLU A 329 3.47 -21.04 6.39
C GLU A 329 3.04 -19.58 6.12
N SER A 330 3.12 -18.71 7.13
CA SER A 330 2.69 -17.30 7.04
C SER A 330 3.70 -16.34 7.70
N LEU A 331 4.08 -15.31 6.94
CA LEU A 331 4.80 -14.11 7.39
C LEU A 331 4.06 -12.88 6.85
N LEU A 332 2.88 -12.63 7.41
CA LEU A 332 1.96 -11.59 6.95
C LEU A 332 2.36 -10.22 7.52
N GLY A 333 2.97 -9.39 6.69
CA GLY A 333 3.37 -8.04 7.07
C GLY A 333 4.69 -7.58 6.44
N VAL A 334 5.23 -6.49 6.98
CA VAL A 334 6.56 -5.99 6.64
C VAL A 334 7.63 -6.68 7.50
N VAL A 335 8.65 -7.23 6.84
CA VAL A 335 9.93 -7.62 7.43
C VAL A 335 10.95 -6.53 7.13
N TYR A 336 11.35 -5.78 8.16
CA TYR A 336 12.20 -4.60 8.03
C TYR A 336 13.55 -4.77 8.75
N VAL A 337 14.60 -5.11 7.99
CA VAL A 337 15.96 -5.34 8.48
C VAL A 337 16.97 -4.47 7.71
N PRO A 338 16.91 -3.13 7.88
CA PRO A 338 17.48 -2.17 6.92
C PRO A 338 19.01 -2.24 6.75
N ASN A 339 19.74 -2.77 7.74
CA ASN A 339 21.20 -2.88 7.73
C ASN A 339 21.72 -4.32 7.88
N ALA A 340 20.82 -5.30 7.83
CA ALA A 340 21.07 -6.72 8.05
C ALA A 340 20.73 -7.56 6.80
N THR A 341 21.22 -8.79 6.77
CA THR A 341 20.99 -9.73 5.67
C THR A 341 19.81 -10.65 6.02
N LEU A 342 18.88 -10.81 5.09
CA LEU A 342 17.89 -11.88 5.15
C LEU A 342 18.39 -13.07 4.31
N LEU A 343 18.66 -14.19 4.96
CA LEU A 343 19.10 -15.43 4.33
C LEU A 343 17.95 -16.44 4.32
N VAL A 344 17.62 -16.95 3.14
CA VAL A 344 16.66 -18.06 2.99
C VAL A 344 17.41 -19.25 2.38
N ASP A 345 17.62 -20.29 3.18
CA ASP A 345 18.38 -21.49 2.81
C ASP A 345 17.56 -22.74 3.09
N GLY A 346 16.67 -23.10 2.16
CA GLY A 346 15.71 -24.19 2.33
C GLY A 346 15.64 -25.12 1.10
N THR A 347 14.73 -26.08 1.14
CA THR A 347 14.45 -27.00 0.04
C THR A 347 13.02 -26.96 -0.49
N ASP A 348 12.10 -26.29 0.21
CA ASP A 348 10.67 -26.18 -0.13
C ASP A 348 10.19 -24.71 -0.17
N ASP A 349 8.89 -24.51 -0.42
CA ASP A 349 8.24 -23.20 -0.52
C ASP A 349 8.14 -22.50 0.85
N VAL A 350 8.43 -21.19 0.86
CA VAL A 350 8.39 -20.31 2.05
C VAL A 350 7.33 -19.22 1.86
N ALA A 351 6.55 -18.98 2.91
CA ALA A 351 5.54 -17.91 3.05
C ALA A 351 4.34 -17.99 2.09
N ARG A 352 4.02 -19.19 1.59
CA ARG A 352 2.96 -19.45 0.59
C ARG A 352 1.59 -18.90 0.98
N ASP A 353 1.21 -18.99 2.26
CA ASP A 353 -0.16 -18.71 2.72
C ASP A 353 -0.36 -17.26 3.18
N SER A 354 0.70 -16.45 3.18
CA SER A 354 0.62 -15.03 3.53
C SER A 354 -0.23 -14.29 2.50
N ALA A 355 -1.27 -13.56 2.91
CA ALA A 355 -2.04 -12.72 1.98
C ALA A 355 -1.13 -11.70 1.27
N TRP A 356 -0.18 -11.12 2.00
CA TRP A 356 0.87 -10.29 1.44
C TRP A 356 2.10 -10.26 2.34
N THR A 357 3.26 -10.02 1.74
CA THR A 357 4.52 -9.83 2.48
C THR A 357 5.33 -8.73 1.81
N VAL A 358 5.96 -7.88 2.61
CA VAL A 358 6.93 -6.88 2.13
C VAL A 358 8.27 -7.12 2.80
N LEU A 359 9.34 -7.19 2.00
CA LEU A 359 10.71 -7.37 2.46
C LEU A 359 11.49 -6.08 2.21
N VAL A 360 12.04 -5.50 3.26
CA VAL A 360 12.97 -4.36 3.19
C VAL A 360 14.23 -4.73 3.97
N ALA A 361 15.31 -5.01 3.26
CA ALA A 361 16.55 -5.52 3.85
C ALA A 361 17.78 -4.90 3.19
N LYS A 362 18.93 -4.87 3.89
CA LYS A 362 20.20 -4.42 3.28
C LYS A 362 20.61 -5.34 2.12
N ALA A 363 20.49 -6.64 2.36
CA ALA A 363 20.80 -7.70 1.42
C ALA A 363 19.81 -8.86 1.62
N ILE A 364 19.50 -9.55 0.53
CA ILE A 364 18.69 -10.77 0.53
C ILE A 364 19.47 -11.83 -0.24
N GLU A 365 19.71 -12.96 0.40
CA GLU A 365 20.35 -14.12 -0.23
C GLU A 365 19.42 -15.33 -0.15
N LEU A 366 19.22 -16.00 -1.28
CA LEU A 366 18.53 -17.27 -1.36
C LEU A 366 19.50 -18.34 -1.86
N LYS A 367 19.55 -19.48 -1.19
CA LYS A 367 20.44 -20.60 -1.53
C LYS A 367 19.70 -21.94 -1.39
N GLY A 368 20.18 -22.98 -2.08
CA GLY A 368 19.56 -24.31 -2.03
C GLY A 368 18.46 -24.48 -3.09
N SER A 369 17.26 -24.84 -2.67
CA SER A 369 16.10 -24.89 -3.58
C SER A 369 14.80 -24.33 -2.98
N PRO A 370 14.81 -23.26 -2.16
CA PRO A 370 13.58 -22.70 -1.62
C PRO A 370 12.81 -21.93 -2.70
N SER A 371 11.50 -21.87 -2.60
CA SER A 371 10.67 -20.95 -3.37
C SER A 371 10.08 -19.90 -2.43
N LEU A 372 10.64 -18.70 -2.43
CA LEU A 372 10.12 -17.58 -1.65
C LEU A 372 8.91 -16.97 -2.37
N ILE A 373 7.72 -17.18 -1.84
CA ILE A 373 6.46 -16.69 -2.40
C ILE A 373 6.12 -15.34 -1.76
N ILE A 374 5.92 -14.34 -2.61
CA ILE A 374 5.59 -12.98 -2.20
C ILE A 374 4.26 -12.61 -2.83
N ASN A 375 3.21 -12.73 -2.03
CA ASN A 375 1.86 -12.37 -2.41
C ASN A 375 1.62 -10.86 -2.23
N ALA A 376 0.61 -10.34 -2.93
CA ALA A 376 0.21 -8.93 -2.90
C ALA A 376 -1.32 -8.78 -2.74
N ASN A 377 -1.98 -9.73 -2.06
CA ASN A 377 -3.41 -9.68 -1.77
C ASN A 377 -3.68 -8.83 -0.52
N TYR A 378 -3.51 -7.51 -0.66
CA TYR A 378 -3.68 -6.57 0.44
C TYR A 378 -5.12 -6.48 0.95
N ALA A 379 -6.12 -6.70 0.07
CA ALA A 379 -7.54 -6.73 0.45
C ALA A 379 -7.94 -7.99 1.25
N GLY A 380 -7.14 -9.06 1.16
CA GLY A 380 -7.39 -10.32 1.86
C GLY A 380 -6.94 -10.35 3.32
N SER A 381 -6.43 -9.25 3.86
CA SER A 381 -5.87 -9.17 5.21
C SER A 381 -6.40 -7.98 6.00
N THR A 382 -6.50 -8.14 7.31
CA THR A 382 -6.81 -7.05 8.27
C THR A 382 -5.55 -6.32 8.73
N VAL A 383 -4.37 -6.83 8.42
CA VAL A 383 -3.08 -6.18 8.69
C VAL A 383 -2.91 -5.04 7.68
N PRO A 384 -2.80 -3.78 8.12
CA PRO A 384 -2.69 -2.64 7.21
C PRO A 384 -1.31 -2.62 6.54
N VAL A 385 -1.24 -2.01 5.36
CA VAL A 385 0.03 -1.82 4.63
C VAL A 385 0.66 -0.48 5.02
N PRO A 386 1.89 -0.45 5.53
CA PRO A 386 2.56 0.81 5.84
C PRO A 386 2.80 1.66 4.58
N GLN A 387 2.76 3.00 4.74
CA GLN A 387 3.07 3.91 3.63
C GLN A 387 4.51 3.73 3.13
N GLY A 388 4.72 3.89 1.83
CA GLY A 388 6.05 3.80 1.19
C GLY A 388 6.37 2.43 0.59
N VAL A 389 5.61 1.39 0.93
CA VAL A 389 5.73 0.03 0.37
C VAL A 389 4.37 -0.51 -0.07
N GLY A 390 4.36 -1.72 -0.64
CA GLY A 390 3.15 -2.37 -1.11
C GLY A 390 2.52 -1.58 -2.23
N PRO A 391 1.18 -1.37 -2.25
CA PRO A 391 0.57 -0.55 -3.28
C PRO A 391 1.12 0.88 -3.16
N ARG A 392 2.06 1.21 -4.05
CA ARG A 392 2.64 2.54 -4.09
C ARG A 392 1.53 3.49 -4.53
N ALA A 393 1.48 4.67 -3.92
CA ALA A 393 0.67 5.79 -4.40
C ALA A 393 1.10 6.20 -5.82
N GLY A 394 0.73 5.40 -6.82
CA GLY A 394 0.64 5.82 -8.21
C GLY A 394 -0.56 6.75 -8.31
N GLY A 395 -0.35 7.94 -8.84
CA GLY A 395 -1.48 8.80 -9.20
C GLY A 395 -2.41 8.03 -10.12
N SER A 396 -3.71 8.09 -9.84
CA SER A 396 -4.70 7.89 -10.89
C SER A 396 -4.51 9.01 -11.93
N THR A 397 -4.67 8.70 -13.21
CA THR A 397 -4.71 9.74 -14.25
C THR A 397 -6.08 9.74 -14.89
N LEU A 398 -6.56 10.94 -15.22
CA LEU A 398 -7.70 11.08 -16.11
C LEU A 398 -7.32 10.58 -17.50
N VAL A 399 -8.22 9.84 -18.12
CA VAL A 399 -8.18 9.41 -19.52
C VAL A 399 -9.08 10.41 -20.27
N ARG A 400 -8.47 11.26 -21.11
CA ARG A 400 -9.21 12.20 -21.95
C ARG A 400 -9.65 11.57 -23.25
#